data_AF-A0A089P3C8-F1
#
_entry.id   AF-A0A089P3C8-F1
#
_cell.length_a   1.000
_cell.length_b   1.000
_cell.length_c   1.000
_cell.angle_alpha   90.00
_cell.angle_beta   90.00
_cell.angle_gamma   90.00
#
_symmetry.space_group_name_H-M   'P 1'
#
loop_
_entity.id
_entity.type
_entity.pdbx_description
1 polymer ?
#
loop_
_entity_poly.entity_id
_entity_poly.type
_entity_poly.pdbx_seq_one_letter_code
_entity_poly.pdbx_strand_id
1 'polypeptide(L)'
;MGYKFHTEQSIEEPFFLEMVQQFNGKRVREVNNYSAYLVQCPCCQKKKAIFGRSRDRDTFVLLCPVDICDNKGGLVLHEVIKRYGGGDIFDRWRQARWQTTYTDKWKGIKNRVPYEDRKPKKRRTFEDKLDVKTQTSFIRVTGESPDLGCRPTNP
;
A
#
# COMPACT_ATOMS: atom_id res chain seq x y z
N MET A 1 3.99 -5.34 -2.76
CA MET A 1 4.07 -4.03 -2.08
C MET A 1 2.74 -3.33 -2.27
N GLY A 2 1.90 -3.25 -1.24
CA GLY A 2 0.53 -2.75 -1.38
C GLY A 2 0.37 -1.37 -0.74
N TYR A 3 0.01 -0.39 -1.53
CA TYR A 3 -0.55 0.86 -1.03
C TYR A 3 -2.04 0.86 -1.34
N LYS A 4 -2.88 1.20 -0.36
CA LYS A 4 -4.29 1.48 -0.62
C LYS A 4 -4.45 2.97 -0.75
N PHE A 5 -4.94 3.39 -1.91
CA PHE A 5 -5.23 4.79 -2.20
C PHE A 5 -6.70 5.05 -1.88
N HIS A 6 -6.96 5.97 -0.95
CA HIS A 6 -8.30 6.35 -0.56
C HIS A 6 -8.62 7.75 -1.12
N THR A 7 -9.78 7.90 -1.75
CA THR A 7 -10.31 9.18 -2.27
C THR A 7 -11.64 9.55 -1.63
N GLU A 8 -11.93 8.98 -0.46
CA GLU A 8 -13.19 9.25 0.22
C GLU A 8 -13.24 10.71 0.67
N GLN A 9 -14.40 11.34 0.47
CA GLN A 9 -14.61 12.75 0.80
C GLN A 9 -14.41 13.03 2.30
N SER A 10 -14.76 12.07 3.15
CA SER A 10 -14.57 12.12 4.60
C SER A 10 -13.10 12.34 5.01
N ILE A 11 -12.16 11.87 4.20
CA ILE A 11 -10.72 12.03 4.43
C ILE A 11 -10.27 13.43 3.99
N GLU A 12 -10.84 13.98 2.93
CA GLU A 12 -10.43 15.27 2.35
C GLU A 12 -11.07 16.48 3.02
N GLU A 13 -12.29 16.35 3.52
CA GLU A 13 -13.05 17.41 4.16
C GLU A 13 -12.31 18.14 5.31
N PRO A 14 -11.62 17.47 6.25
CA PRO A 14 -10.88 18.17 7.30
C PRO A 14 -9.76 19.05 6.74
N PHE A 15 -9.02 18.58 5.74
CA PHE A 15 -7.97 19.36 5.09
C PHE A 15 -8.55 20.53 4.29
N PHE A 16 -9.70 20.34 3.66
CA PHE A 16 -10.42 21.43 3.01
C PHE A 16 -10.77 22.55 4.01
N LEU A 17 -11.36 22.20 5.15
CA LEU A 17 -11.72 23.18 6.19
C LEU A 17 -10.49 23.89 6.76
N GLU A 18 -9.39 23.18 6.97
CA GLU A 18 -8.12 23.76 7.42
C GLU A 18 -7.58 24.79 6.42
N MET A 19 -7.57 24.47 5.12
CA MET A 19 -7.17 25.40 4.08
C MET A 19 -8.13 26.60 3.97
N VAL A 20 -9.44 26.39 4.14
CA VAL A 20 -10.44 27.47 4.16
C VAL A 20 -10.16 28.44 5.32
N GLN A 21 -9.81 27.93 6.51
CA GLN A 21 -9.44 28.76 7.65
C GLN A 21 -8.16 29.55 7.37
N GLN A 22 -7.12 28.92 6.84
CA GLN A 22 -5.87 29.59 6.46
C GLN A 22 -6.10 30.74 5.47
N PHE A 23 -7.04 30.58 4.54
CA PHE A 23 -7.37 31.60 3.55
C PHE A 23 -8.47 32.58 3.98
N ASN A 24 -8.76 32.69 5.29
CA ASN A 24 -9.78 33.59 5.84
C ASN A 24 -11.16 33.41 5.17
N GLY A 25 -11.57 32.16 4.98
CA GLY A 25 -12.80 31.80 4.30
C GLY A 25 -14.06 32.23 5.04
N LYS A 26 -15.00 32.81 4.30
CA LYS A 26 -16.36 33.10 4.75
C LYS A 26 -17.33 32.17 4.06
N ARG A 27 -18.22 31.54 4.82
CA ARG A 27 -19.27 30.68 4.25
C ARG A 27 -20.18 31.53 3.35
N VAL A 28 -20.47 31.04 2.16
CA VAL A 28 -21.39 31.65 1.20
C VAL A 28 -22.60 30.74 1.02
N ARG A 29 -23.61 31.23 0.30
CA ARG A 29 -24.72 30.41 -0.20
C ARG A 29 -24.18 29.14 -0.85
N GLU A 30 -24.92 28.06 -0.67
CA GLU A 30 -24.58 26.77 -1.23
C GLU A 30 -24.46 26.88 -2.75
N VAL A 31 -23.38 26.31 -3.29
CA VAL A 31 -23.15 26.21 -4.71
C VAL A 31 -23.35 24.74 -5.06
N ASN A 32 -24.32 24.45 -5.93
CA ASN A 32 -24.69 23.09 -6.31
C ASN A 32 -25.12 22.20 -5.12
N ASN A 33 -25.87 22.74 -4.15
CA ASN A 33 -26.29 22.05 -2.91
C ASN A 33 -25.13 21.63 -1.99
N TYR A 34 -23.92 22.17 -2.22
CA TYR A 34 -22.77 21.94 -1.36
C TYR A 34 -22.31 23.25 -0.71
N SER A 35 -21.73 23.11 0.49
CA SER A 35 -21.11 24.23 1.18
C SER A 35 -19.96 24.80 0.35
N ALA A 36 -20.00 26.11 0.13
CA ALA A 36 -18.96 26.86 -0.55
C ALA A 36 -18.49 28.02 0.33
N TYR A 37 -17.21 28.35 0.20
CA TYR A 37 -16.57 29.39 0.98
C TYR A 37 -15.91 30.38 0.05
N LEU A 38 -16.09 31.66 0.32
CA LEU A 38 -15.38 32.73 -0.34
C LEU A 38 -14.11 33.01 0.46
N VAL A 39 -12.98 32.76 -0.18
CA VAL A 39 -11.65 32.79 0.42
C VAL A 39 -10.79 33.88 -0.20
N GLN A 40 -9.75 34.27 0.52
CA GLN A 40 -8.69 35.11 -0.01
C GLN A 40 -7.78 34.27 -0.89
N CYS A 41 -7.62 34.64 -2.16
CA CYS A 41 -6.73 33.92 -3.06
C CYS A 41 -5.28 34.04 -2.56
N PRO A 42 -4.52 32.94 -2.40
CA PRO A 42 -3.13 33.01 -1.94
C PRO A 42 -2.20 33.66 -2.97
N CYS A 43 -2.54 33.60 -4.26
CA CYS A 43 -1.74 34.20 -5.35
C CYS A 43 -1.98 35.71 -5.48
N CYS A 44 -3.24 36.13 -5.65
CA CYS A 44 -3.57 37.54 -5.92
C CYS A 44 -4.08 38.32 -4.70
N GLN A 45 -4.18 37.68 -3.53
CA GLN A 45 -4.65 38.23 -2.25
C GLN A 45 -6.06 38.86 -2.26
N LYS A 46 -6.82 38.73 -3.34
CA LYS A 46 -8.19 39.24 -3.45
C LYS A 46 -9.17 38.26 -2.80
N LYS A 47 -10.11 38.81 -2.01
CA LYS A 47 -11.22 38.09 -1.37
C LYS A 47 -12.39 37.89 -2.35
N LYS A 48 -12.13 37.16 -3.43
CA LYS A 48 -13.14 36.83 -4.46
C LYS A 48 -13.06 35.37 -4.91
N ALA A 49 -12.08 34.62 -4.41
CA ALA A 49 -11.93 33.22 -4.81
C ALA A 49 -13.00 32.38 -4.11
N ILE A 50 -13.54 31.40 -4.83
CA ILE A 50 -14.54 30.46 -4.32
C ILE A 50 -13.82 29.14 -4.11
N PHE A 51 -13.94 28.59 -2.91
CA PHE A 51 -13.47 27.26 -2.57
C PHE A 51 -14.68 26.40 -2.19
N GLY A 52 -14.90 25.32 -2.94
CA GLY A 52 -16.05 24.45 -2.70
C GLY A 52 -15.91 23.13 -3.42
N ARG A 53 -16.94 22.29 -3.29
CA ARG A 53 -16.97 20.99 -3.96
C ARG A 53 -17.24 21.15 -5.46
N SER A 54 -16.53 20.40 -6.28
CA SER A 54 -16.81 20.29 -7.71
C SER A 54 -18.06 19.45 -7.95
N ARG A 55 -18.80 19.78 -9.01
CA ARG A 55 -20.01 19.05 -9.41
C ARG A 55 -19.69 17.69 -10.02
N ASP A 56 -18.61 17.61 -10.79
CA ASP A 56 -18.34 16.46 -11.68
C ASP A 56 -17.32 15.48 -11.09
N ARG A 57 -16.57 15.93 -10.10
CA ARG A 57 -15.49 15.15 -9.46
C ARG A 57 -15.67 15.32 -7.96
N ASP A 58 -15.75 14.23 -7.21
CA ASP A 58 -15.85 14.22 -5.74
C ASP A 58 -14.59 14.78 -5.08
N THR A 59 -14.32 16.05 -5.33
CA THR A 59 -13.08 16.76 -5.03
C THR A 59 -13.42 18.22 -4.74
N PHE A 60 -12.59 18.86 -3.92
CA PHE A 60 -12.71 20.29 -3.64
C PHE A 60 -11.83 21.11 -4.60
N VAL A 61 -12.35 22.25 -5.07
CA VAL A 61 -11.69 23.10 -6.07
C VAL A 61 -11.72 24.56 -5.64
N LEU A 62 -10.57 25.21 -5.71
CA LEU A 62 -10.37 26.63 -5.50
C LEU A 62 -10.37 27.36 -6.85
N LEU A 63 -11.36 28.22 -7.08
CA LEU A 63 -11.51 29.02 -8.29
C LEU A 63 -11.28 30.49 -7.99
N CYS A 64 -10.31 31.11 -8.68
CA CYS A 64 -10.11 32.55 -8.62
C CYS A 64 -10.70 33.23 -9.87
N PRO A 65 -11.68 34.14 -9.74
CA PRO A 65 -12.31 34.80 -10.89
C PRO A 65 -11.46 35.93 -11.50
N VAL A 66 -10.21 36.10 -11.05
CA VAL A 66 -9.34 37.21 -11.48
C VAL A 66 -8.56 36.75 -12.71
N ASP A 67 -8.75 37.42 -13.84
CA ASP A 67 -8.18 36.99 -15.13
C ASP A 67 -6.65 36.91 -15.17
N ILE A 68 -5.97 37.71 -14.34
CA ILE A 68 -4.51 37.83 -14.27
C ILE A 68 -3.92 36.83 -13.24
N CYS A 69 -4.76 36.06 -12.55
CA CYS A 69 -4.32 35.15 -11.49
C CYS A 69 -4.00 33.76 -12.08
N ASP A 70 -2.86 33.19 -11.70
CA ASP A 70 -2.47 31.81 -12.12
C ASP A 70 -3.48 30.75 -11.68
N ASN A 71 -4.31 31.05 -10.67
CA ASN A 71 -5.34 30.15 -10.15
C ASN A 71 -6.69 30.28 -10.89
N LYS A 72 -6.74 30.94 -12.06
CA LYS A 72 -7.96 31.11 -12.87
C LYS A 72 -8.56 29.79 -13.36
N GLY A 73 -7.71 28.81 -13.64
CA GLY A 73 -8.10 27.49 -14.15
C GLY A 73 -8.76 26.55 -13.14
N GLY A 74 -8.85 26.97 -11.87
CA GLY A 74 -9.29 26.10 -10.78
C GLY A 74 -8.15 25.19 -10.31
N LEU A 75 -7.87 25.21 -9.01
CA LEU A 75 -6.91 24.30 -8.39
C LEU A 75 -7.65 23.27 -7.57
N VAL A 76 -7.28 22.01 -7.72
CA VAL A 76 -7.84 20.92 -6.89
C VAL A 76 -7.20 20.98 -5.50
N LEU A 77 -7.90 20.51 -4.46
CA LEU A 77 -7.44 20.50 -3.07
C LEU A 77 -5.99 20.03 -2.91
N HIS A 78 -5.60 18.94 -3.59
CA HIS A 78 -4.24 18.41 -3.50
C HIS A 78 -3.17 19.39 -4.03
N GLU A 79 -3.48 20.15 -5.09
CA GLU A 79 -2.60 21.18 -5.62
C GLU A 79 -2.55 22.39 -4.70
N VAL A 80 -3.68 22.74 -4.10
CA VAL A 80 -3.78 23.81 -3.11
C VAL A 80 -2.91 23.50 -1.89
N ILE A 81 -3.01 22.28 -1.34
CA ILE A 81 -2.18 21.83 -0.22
C ILE A 81 -0.70 21.80 -0.62
N LYS A 82 -0.37 21.23 -1.79
CA LYS A 82 1.02 21.13 -2.25
C LYS A 82 1.69 22.49 -2.45
N ARG A 83 0.94 23.49 -2.93
CA ARG A 83 1.48 24.83 -3.22
C ARG A 83 1.46 25.75 -2.01
N TYR A 84 0.44 25.66 -1.16
CA TYR A 84 0.15 26.67 -0.14
C TYR A 84 -0.08 26.11 1.28
N GLY A 85 -0.24 24.80 1.45
CA GLY A 85 -0.50 24.18 2.77
C GLY A 85 0.74 24.00 3.64
N GLY A 86 1.95 24.18 3.09
CA GLY A 86 3.19 23.91 3.82
C GLY A 86 3.50 22.41 3.96
N GLY A 87 4.69 22.11 4.50
CA GLY A 87 5.19 20.73 4.61
C GLY A 87 4.31 19.84 5.51
N ASP A 88 3.96 20.34 6.69
CA ASP A 88 3.25 19.56 7.71
C ASP A 88 1.84 19.15 7.26
N ILE A 89 1.09 20.04 6.61
CA ILE A 89 -0.25 19.72 6.08
C ILE A 89 -0.13 18.73 4.93
N PHE A 90 0.86 18.92 4.06
CA PHE A 90 1.09 18.02 2.93
C PHE A 90 1.42 16.59 3.40
N ASP A 91 2.26 16.44 4.42
CA ASP A 91 2.62 15.14 4.96
C ASP A 91 1.44 14.45 5.65
N ARG A 92 0.65 15.19 6.44
CA ARG A 92 -0.58 14.66 7.05
C ARG A 92 -1.60 14.23 6.00
N TRP A 93 -1.81 15.06 4.97
CA TRP A 93 -2.69 14.75 3.86
C TRP A 93 -2.22 13.51 3.08
N ARG A 94 -0.91 13.40 2.85
CA ARG A 94 -0.31 12.25 2.18
C ARG A 94 -0.50 10.96 2.98
N GLN A 95 -0.26 10.99 4.29
CA GLN A 95 -0.46 9.84 5.17
C GLN A 95 -1.94 9.42 5.22
N ALA A 96 -2.86 10.39 5.24
CA ALA A 96 -4.29 10.12 5.25
C ALA A 96 -4.79 9.45 3.96
N ARG A 97 -4.27 9.86 2.80
CA ARG A 97 -4.65 9.26 1.49
C ARG A 97 -3.96 7.94 1.17
N TRP A 98 -2.71 7.76 1.62
CA TRP A 98 -1.90 6.60 1.31
C TRP A 98 -1.70 5.76 2.57
N GLN A 99 -2.67 4.89 2.87
CA GLN A 99 -2.50 3.93 3.95
C GLN A 99 -1.57 2.80 3.49
N THR A 100 -0.44 2.67 4.18
CA THR A 100 0.44 1.53 4.03
C THR A 100 -0.30 0.28 4.51
N THR A 101 -0.52 -0.70 3.64
CA THR A 101 -1.02 -2.02 4.08
C THR A 101 0.07 -2.86 4.77
N TYR A 102 1.24 -2.28 5.00
CA TYR A 102 2.29 -2.86 5.81
C TYR A 102 1.85 -2.81 7.28
N THR A 103 1.38 -3.94 7.80
CA THR A 103 1.59 -4.21 9.22
C THR A 103 3.09 -4.32 9.42
N ASP A 104 3.68 -3.48 10.27
CA ASP A 104 5.09 -3.48 10.72
C ASP A 104 5.51 -4.77 11.47
N LYS A 105 5.05 -5.93 11.03
CA LYS A 105 5.69 -7.19 11.37
C LYS A 105 6.69 -7.47 10.27
N TRP A 106 7.86 -6.83 10.37
CA TRP A 106 9.09 -7.41 9.87
C TRP A 106 9.19 -8.83 10.45
N LYS A 107 8.67 -9.82 9.71
CA LYS A 107 8.94 -11.22 9.97
C LYS A 107 10.39 -11.36 9.55
N GLY A 108 11.31 -11.25 10.51
CA GLY A 108 12.74 -11.24 10.22
C GLY A 108 13.18 -12.36 9.28
N ILE A 109 14.43 -12.29 8.80
CA ILE A 109 15.02 -13.33 7.96
C ILE A 109 14.68 -14.68 8.60
N LYS A 110 13.79 -15.46 7.96
CA LYS A 110 13.45 -16.78 8.46
C LYS A 110 14.77 -17.54 8.52
N ASN A 111 15.21 -17.91 9.72
CA ASN A 111 16.38 -18.77 9.87
C ASN A 111 16.09 -20.03 9.04
N ARG A 112 16.71 -20.11 7.85
CA ARG A 112 16.70 -21.33 7.05
C ARG A 112 17.24 -22.41 7.96
N VAL A 113 16.44 -23.45 8.19
CA VAL A 113 16.72 -24.76 8.82
C VAL A 113 18.06 -24.83 9.59
N PRO A 114 18.05 -25.14 10.90
CA PRO A 114 19.27 -25.27 11.72
C PRO A 114 20.36 -26.04 10.98
N TYR A 115 21.62 -25.62 11.15
CA TYR A 115 22.77 -26.22 10.45
C TYR A 115 22.83 -27.76 10.59
N GLU A 116 22.27 -28.31 11.67
CA GLU A 116 22.17 -29.76 11.88
C GLU A 116 21.36 -30.48 10.80
N ASP A 117 20.28 -29.87 10.31
CA ASP A 117 19.43 -30.41 9.24
C ASP A 117 20.02 -30.16 7.84
N ARG A 118 21.07 -29.33 7.75
CA ARG A 118 21.81 -29.08 6.51
C ARG A 118 22.89 -30.11 6.24
N LYS A 119 23.09 -31.08 7.15
CA LYS A 119 24.04 -32.18 6.90
C LYS A 119 23.63 -32.89 5.60
N PRO A 120 24.52 -32.99 4.61
CA PRO A 120 24.22 -33.76 3.41
C PRO A 120 23.89 -35.19 3.85
N LYS A 121 22.75 -35.72 3.38
CA LYS A 121 22.41 -37.15 3.59
C LYS A 121 23.65 -37.96 3.26
N LYS A 122 24.11 -38.77 4.22
CA LYS A 122 25.35 -39.56 4.14
C LYS A 122 25.46 -40.14 2.73
N ARG A 123 26.55 -39.84 2.02
CA ARG A 123 26.78 -40.40 0.67
C ARG A 123 26.70 -41.92 0.78
N ARG A 124 25.75 -42.53 0.07
CA ARG A 124 25.64 -44.00 -0.03
C ARG A 124 26.98 -44.57 -0.45
N THR A 125 27.44 -45.60 0.25
CA THR A 125 28.66 -46.32 -0.12
C THR A 125 28.46 -47.04 -1.46
N PHE A 126 29.54 -47.55 -2.04
CA PHE A 126 29.44 -48.35 -3.26
C PHE A 126 28.58 -49.60 -3.04
N GLU A 127 28.71 -50.25 -1.89
CA GLU A 127 27.91 -51.40 -1.47
C GLU A 127 26.42 -51.06 -1.39
N ASP A 128 26.05 -49.96 -0.74
CA ASP A 128 24.64 -49.50 -0.66
C ASP A 128 24.03 -49.29 -2.06
N LYS A 129 24.82 -48.79 -3.01
CA LYS A 129 24.36 -48.57 -4.39
C LYS A 129 24.21 -49.89 -5.14
N LEU A 130 25.06 -50.86 -4.87
CA LEU A 130 25.00 -52.20 -5.45
C LEU A 130 23.76 -52.94 -4.95
N ASP A 131 23.49 -52.87 -3.64
CA ASP A 131 22.31 -53.50 -3.01
C ASP A 131 20.99 -52.92 -3.52
N VAL A 132 20.89 -51.59 -3.68
CA VAL A 132 19.68 -51.01 -4.29
C VAL A 132 19.53 -51.45 -5.74
N LYS A 133 20.64 -51.59 -6.48
CA LYS A 133 20.60 -52.02 -7.88
C LYS A 133 20.18 -53.48 -8.01
N THR A 134 20.70 -54.37 -7.17
CA THR A 134 20.32 -55.79 -7.15
C THR A 134 18.86 -55.96 -6.77
N GLN A 135 18.39 -55.25 -5.74
CA GLN A 135 16.97 -55.25 -5.34
C GLN A 135 16.05 -54.75 -6.46
N THR A 136 16.39 -53.64 -7.10
CA THR A 136 15.58 -53.11 -8.21
C THR A 136 15.61 -54.02 -9.44
N SER A 137 16.72 -54.70 -9.74
CA SER A 137 16.74 -55.71 -10.80
C SER A 137 15.90 -56.94 -10.43
N PHE A 138 15.94 -57.40 -9.18
CA PHE A 138 15.15 -58.54 -8.73
C PHE A 138 13.66 -58.26 -8.88
N ILE A 139 13.17 -57.14 -8.34
CA ILE A 139 11.77 -56.71 -8.44
C ILE A 139 11.31 -56.59 -9.89
N ARG A 140 12.17 -56.11 -10.80
CA ARG A 140 11.83 -56.02 -12.24
C ARG A 140 11.70 -57.38 -12.92
N VAL A 141 12.42 -58.40 -12.44
CA VAL A 141 12.43 -59.73 -13.02
C VAL A 141 11.30 -60.59 -12.45
N THR A 142 11.02 -60.48 -11.14
CA THR A 142 10.06 -61.35 -10.46
C THR A 142 8.70 -60.69 -10.20
N GLY A 143 8.61 -59.35 -10.25
CA GLY A 143 7.38 -58.61 -9.95
C GLY A 143 7.02 -58.54 -8.47
N GLU A 144 7.81 -59.18 -7.60
CA GLU A 144 7.59 -59.25 -6.15
C GLU A 144 8.66 -58.43 -5.41
N SER A 145 8.25 -57.70 -4.36
CA SER A 145 9.20 -57.10 -3.42
C SER A 145 9.90 -58.23 -2.66
N PRO A 146 11.24 -58.23 -2.54
CA PRO A 146 11.92 -59.29 -1.81
C PRO A 146 11.47 -59.26 -0.34
N ASP A 147 10.80 -60.33 0.09
CA ASP A 147 10.50 -60.58 1.50
C ASP A 147 11.81 -60.61 2.27
N LEU A 148 12.11 -59.51 2.96
CA LEU A 148 13.17 -59.47 3.95
C LEU A 148 12.69 -60.27 5.15
N GLY A 149 12.92 -61.58 5.08
CA GLY A 149 12.63 -62.51 6.16
C GLY A 149 13.00 -61.91 7.50
N CYS A 150 12.04 -61.94 8.42
CA CYS A 150 12.21 -61.59 9.82
C CYS A 150 13.54 -62.15 10.33
N ARG A 151 14.46 -61.27 10.74
CA ARG A 151 15.63 -61.71 11.50
C ARG A 151 15.11 -62.39 12.77
N PRO A 152 15.50 -63.64 13.09
CA PRO A 152 15.24 -64.16 14.41
C PRO A 152 15.97 -63.28 15.42
N THR A 153 15.22 -62.62 16.29
CA THR A 153 15.73 -62.16 17.58
C THR A 153 16.04 -63.43 18.37
N ASN A 154 17.32 -63.79 18.47
CA ASN A 154 17.73 -64.79 19.45
C ASN A 154 17.64 -64.18 20.87
N PRO A 155 17.24 -64.99 21.87
CA PRO A 155 17.06 -64.58 23.25
C PRO A 155 18.36 -64.21 23.96
#